data_AF-A0A2A6D181-F1
#
_entry.id   AF-A0A2A6D181-F1
#
_cell.length_a   1.000
_cell.length_b   1.000
_cell.length_c   1.000
_cell.angle_alpha   90.00
_cell.angle_beta   90.00
_cell.angle_gamma   90.00
#
_symmetry.space_group_name_H-M   'P 1'
#
loop_
_entity.id
_entity.type
_entity.pdbx_description
1 polymer ?
#
loop_
_entity_poly.entity_id
_entity_poly.type
_entity_poly.pdbx_seq_one_letter_code
_entity_poly.pdbx_strand_id
1 'polypeptide(L)'
;TTESTNAVSTNANTAVNAILADGQSYLGYGMEAVKATTLLQPEHDNNTEDDRSIALFISLIHSFASRMKLLLFFSLVVAAYAHVDCGGDCLKACRSCGPLINDGEPGVNNTDPFYYGSKKPGDCKEAICKDEKAKLVVDGKITRVVCFQGAWHSGYPEYLFETASAMCLTPGNHTCDVDATYEYDEDDFKCVCKAPFVDVTKDFATEDETQFCSNCGNKKLNIILLVDNSGSMAPALNTVKTFIDLLVTFLKFKPDGNRIALMTSAFSYEIKINWGTPASTTESDIRSTLETIQADGQSYLGYGMEAVKAALVQPEHINEAEDHKLIVFTDGSVKHSPPAIKDITEAANNLEALKVETFVVATNNEYAENQYAIANGVEDNVFTLTDDYLELFALANRLQKRICQ
;
A
#
# COMPACT_ATOMS: atom_id res chain seq x y z
N THR A 1 -44.22 54.59 -19.22
CA THR A 1 -45.63 54.50 -19.66
C THR A 1 -45.92 53.05 -19.98
N THR A 2 -46.83 52.46 -19.19
CA THR A 2 -47.75 51.32 -19.40
C THR A 2 -47.84 50.74 -20.84
N GLU A 3 -48.10 49.46 -21.14
CA GLU A 3 -48.72 48.33 -20.42
C GLU A 3 -48.70 47.05 -21.31
N SER A 4 -48.67 45.86 -20.67
CA SER A 4 -49.35 44.59 -21.07
C SER A 4 -48.85 43.79 -22.29
N THR A 5 -48.90 42.44 -22.39
CA THR A 5 -49.33 41.29 -21.55
C THR A 5 -48.89 39.97 -22.24
N ASN A 6 -48.61 38.92 -21.45
CA ASN A 6 -48.78 37.46 -21.70
C ASN A 6 -47.99 36.79 -22.86
N ALA A 7 -47.50 35.55 -22.82
CA ALA A 7 -47.47 34.42 -21.88
C ALA A 7 -46.45 33.38 -22.41
N VAL A 8 -46.06 32.39 -21.58
CA VAL A 8 -45.79 30.95 -21.91
C VAL A 8 -44.60 30.38 -21.11
N SER A 9 -44.90 29.28 -20.38
CA SER A 9 -44.03 28.17 -19.99
C SER A 9 -43.02 28.34 -18.83
N THR A 10 -43.40 27.86 -17.63
CA THR A 10 -42.47 27.09 -16.78
C THR A 10 -43.21 26.18 -15.80
N ASN A 11 -43.36 24.90 -16.17
CA ASN A 11 -43.67 23.79 -15.27
C ASN A 11 -42.34 23.12 -14.88
N ALA A 12 -41.77 23.47 -13.73
CA ALA A 12 -40.65 22.74 -13.13
C ALA A 12 -40.54 22.87 -11.59
N ASN A 13 -41.49 23.55 -10.91
CA ASN A 13 -41.44 23.76 -9.46
C ASN A 13 -42.54 23.02 -8.66
N THR A 14 -43.32 22.14 -9.30
CA THR A 14 -44.39 21.38 -8.61
C THR A 14 -44.00 19.94 -8.28
N ALA A 15 -42.87 19.43 -8.78
CA ALA A 15 -42.40 18.07 -8.46
C ALA A 15 -41.43 18.01 -7.25
N VAL A 16 -40.75 19.11 -6.91
CA VAL A 16 -39.80 19.14 -5.78
C VAL A 16 -40.52 19.35 -4.44
N ASN A 17 -41.66 20.03 -4.43
CA ASN A 17 -42.46 20.24 -3.21
C ASN A 17 -43.38 19.05 -2.86
N ALA A 18 -43.48 18.02 -3.71
CA ALA A 18 -44.21 16.79 -3.40
C ALA A 18 -43.32 15.71 -2.73
N ILE A 19 -41.99 15.82 -2.82
CA ILE A 19 -41.06 14.85 -2.22
C ILE A 19 -40.63 15.29 -0.80
N LEU A 20 -40.77 16.57 -0.45
CA LEU A 20 -40.54 17.07 0.91
C LEU A 20 -41.76 16.97 1.84
N ALA A 21 -42.92 16.52 1.34
CA ALA A 21 -44.15 16.41 2.12
C ALA A 21 -44.41 15.01 2.73
N ASP A 22 -43.68 13.97 2.30
CA ASP A 22 -43.90 12.59 2.78
C ASP A 22 -42.80 12.07 3.73
N GLY A 23 -41.80 12.91 4.05
CA GLY A 23 -40.68 12.58 4.93
C GLY A 23 -40.81 13.01 6.39
N GLN A 24 -41.88 13.70 6.79
CA GLN A 24 -42.02 14.24 8.16
C GLN A 24 -42.98 13.48 9.08
N SER A 25 -43.55 12.35 8.65
CA SER A 25 -44.50 11.58 9.48
C SER A 25 -43.87 10.47 10.35
N TYR A 26 -42.55 10.21 10.25
CA TYR A 26 -41.90 9.12 10.98
C TYR A 26 -40.93 9.52 12.11
N LEU A 27 -40.69 10.81 12.34
CA LEU A 27 -39.86 11.30 13.47
C LEU A 27 -40.68 11.95 14.61
N GLY A 28 -42.01 11.98 14.51
CA GLY A 28 -42.89 12.62 15.50
C GLY A 28 -43.30 11.78 16.71
N TYR A 29 -43.10 10.45 16.68
CA TYR A 29 -43.60 9.56 17.75
C TYR A 29 -42.53 9.07 18.75
N GLY A 30 -41.27 9.50 18.60
CA GLY A 30 -40.16 9.07 19.46
C GLY A 30 -39.80 10.01 20.63
N MET A 31 -40.30 11.24 20.65
CA MET A 31 -39.82 12.29 21.57
C MET A 31 -40.82 12.77 22.63
N GLU A 32 -42.01 12.17 22.73
CA GLU A 32 -42.95 12.44 23.83
C GLU A 32 -42.87 11.43 24.99
N ALA A 33 -42.19 10.28 24.83
CA ALA A 33 -42.05 9.27 25.88
C ALA A 33 -40.91 9.53 26.87
N VAL A 34 -40.04 10.52 26.61
CA VAL A 34 -38.85 10.82 27.46
C VAL A 34 -39.06 12.06 28.35
N LYS A 35 -40.19 12.77 28.20
CA LYS A 35 -40.51 13.97 29.00
C LYS A 35 -41.40 13.71 30.23
N ALA A 36 -41.73 12.46 30.54
CA ALA A 36 -42.66 12.12 31.62
C ALA A 36 -42.03 11.37 32.81
N THR A 37 -40.70 11.35 32.95
CA THR A 37 -40.02 10.57 34.02
C THR A 37 -39.24 11.41 35.04
N THR A 38 -39.43 12.73 35.06
CA THR A 38 -38.77 13.60 36.04
C THR A 38 -39.79 14.51 36.70
N LEU A 39 -40.63 13.97 37.59
CA LEU A 39 -41.38 14.72 38.61
C LEU A 39 -42.28 13.77 39.43
N LEU A 40 -41.71 12.90 40.25
CA LEU A 40 -42.42 12.31 41.40
C LEU A 40 -41.40 12.02 42.52
N GLN A 41 -41.28 12.93 43.48
CA GLN A 41 -40.87 12.59 44.85
C GLN A 41 -42.08 12.02 45.59
N PRO A 42 -41.95 10.98 46.42
CA PRO A 42 -42.99 10.59 47.36
C PRO A 42 -42.76 11.23 48.73
N GLU A 43 -43.77 11.94 49.24
CA GLU A 43 -43.98 12.07 50.69
C GLU A 43 -44.67 10.81 51.22
N HIS A 44 -44.31 10.49 52.47
CA HIS A 44 -44.84 9.43 53.35
C HIS A 44 -46.36 9.19 53.26
N ASP A 45 -46.80 7.93 53.16
CA ASP A 45 -47.34 7.20 54.33
C ASP A 45 -47.71 5.72 54.03
N ASN A 46 -47.72 4.93 55.11
CA ASN A 46 -47.84 3.47 55.20
C ASN A 46 -49.13 2.87 54.60
N ASN A 47 -49.01 1.78 53.81
CA ASN A 47 -49.54 0.44 54.14
C ASN A 47 -49.56 -0.50 52.90
N THR A 48 -48.96 -1.67 53.12
CA THR A 48 -49.24 -3.03 52.61
C THR A 48 -49.86 -3.29 51.23
N GLU A 49 -49.19 -4.22 50.52
CA GLU A 49 -49.65 -5.06 49.39
C GLU A 49 -49.83 -4.36 48.03
N ASP A 50 -48.84 -4.47 47.13
CA ASP A 50 -48.96 -5.25 45.86
C ASP A 50 -47.68 -5.15 44.98
N ASP A 51 -46.65 -5.97 45.26
CA ASP A 51 -45.35 -5.94 44.56
C ASP A 51 -45.25 -6.89 43.34
N ARG A 52 -46.36 -7.44 42.86
CA ARG A 52 -46.36 -8.40 41.74
C ARG A 52 -46.66 -7.80 40.36
N SER A 53 -47.13 -6.56 40.30
CA SER A 53 -47.59 -5.94 39.05
C SER A 53 -46.48 -5.23 38.27
N ILE A 54 -45.42 -4.76 38.94
CA ILE A 54 -44.33 -4.01 38.31
C ILE A 54 -43.27 -4.94 37.71
N ALA A 55 -43.00 -6.08 38.35
CA ALA A 55 -42.04 -7.08 37.84
C ALA A 55 -42.52 -7.75 36.52
N LEU A 56 -43.84 -7.91 36.35
CA LEU A 56 -44.44 -8.50 35.14
C LEU A 56 -44.39 -7.54 33.94
N PHE A 57 -44.42 -6.22 34.19
CA PHE A 57 -44.38 -5.21 33.14
C PHE A 57 -42.94 -5.01 32.59
N ILE A 58 -41.92 -5.07 33.46
CA ILE A 58 -40.51 -4.94 33.06
C ILE A 58 -40.02 -6.17 32.26
N SER A 59 -40.53 -7.37 32.58
CA SER A 59 -40.24 -8.60 31.84
C SER A 59 -40.85 -8.59 30.43
N LEU A 60 -42.06 -8.04 30.27
CA LEU A 60 -42.70 -7.91 28.95
C LEU A 60 -41.97 -6.93 28.03
N ILE A 61 -41.47 -5.81 28.57
CA ILE A 61 -40.73 -4.80 27.80
C ILE A 61 -39.37 -5.34 27.32
N HIS A 62 -38.67 -6.13 28.15
CA HIS A 62 -37.42 -6.79 27.73
C HIS A 62 -37.63 -7.87 26.65
N SER A 63 -38.75 -8.60 26.69
CA SER A 63 -39.12 -9.60 25.68
C SER A 63 -39.45 -8.96 24.32
N PHE A 64 -40.10 -7.78 24.33
CA PHE A 64 -40.46 -7.06 23.11
C PHE A 64 -39.25 -6.38 22.44
N ALA A 65 -38.36 -5.76 23.23
CA ALA A 65 -37.16 -5.09 22.71
C ALA A 65 -36.13 -6.07 22.10
N SER A 66 -36.06 -7.30 22.61
CA SER A 66 -35.14 -8.32 22.09
C SER A 66 -35.63 -8.96 20.78
N ARG A 67 -36.96 -9.09 20.59
CA ARG A 67 -37.55 -9.60 19.35
C ARG A 67 -37.58 -8.58 18.21
N MET A 68 -37.68 -7.29 18.52
CA MET A 68 -37.67 -6.23 17.50
C MET A 68 -36.26 -5.98 16.94
N LYS A 69 -35.19 -6.20 17.73
CA LYS A 69 -33.80 -6.18 17.24
C LYS A 69 -33.48 -7.34 16.28
N LEU A 70 -34.09 -8.51 16.46
CA LEU A 70 -33.87 -9.67 15.58
C LEU A 70 -34.54 -9.49 14.21
N LEU A 71 -35.71 -8.86 14.16
CA LEU A 71 -36.43 -8.57 12.90
C LEU A 71 -35.80 -7.42 12.11
N LEU A 72 -35.24 -6.40 12.78
CA LEU A 72 -34.46 -5.34 12.12
C LEU A 72 -33.08 -5.81 11.65
N PHE A 73 -32.45 -6.76 12.35
CA PHE A 73 -31.23 -7.39 11.84
C PHE A 73 -31.50 -8.30 10.64
N PHE A 74 -32.63 -9.03 10.60
CA PHE A 74 -32.98 -9.83 9.43
C PHE A 74 -33.40 -8.99 8.22
N SER A 75 -34.01 -7.81 8.39
CA SER A 75 -34.31 -6.93 7.25
C SER A 75 -33.10 -6.14 6.74
N LEU A 76 -32.12 -5.80 7.60
CA LEU A 76 -30.87 -5.17 7.17
C LEU A 76 -29.84 -6.16 6.61
N VAL A 77 -29.81 -7.41 7.09
CA VAL A 77 -28.91 -8.44 6.55
C VAL A 77 -29.43 -9.03 5.23
N VAL A 78 -30.75 -8.98 4.98
CA VAL A 78 -31.31 -9.39 3.68
C VAL A 78 -31.25 -8.25 2.63
N ALA A 79 -31.06 -6.99 3.03
CA ALA A 79 -30.90 -5.87 2.10
C ALA A 79 -29.44 -5.63 1.63
N ALA A 80 -28.44 -6.31 2.22
CA ALA A 80 -27.03 -6.20 1.83
C ALA A 80 -26.52 -7.39 0.99
N TYR A 81 -27.37 -8.39 0.72
CA TYR A 81 -27.16 -9.37 -0.33
C TYR A 81 -28.26 -9.20 -1.37
N ALA A 82 -28.12 -8.17 -2.20
CA ALA A 82 -28.72 -8.21 -3.53
C ALA A 82 -28.00 -9.30 -4.32
N HIS A 83 -28.34 -10.56 -4.03
CA HIS A 83 -28.34 -11.56 -5.08
C HIS A 83 -29.23 -10.97 -6.17
N VAL A 84 -28.63 -10.65 -7.31
CA VAL A 84 -29.36 -10.47 -8.56
C VAL A 84 -30.07 -11.80 -8.80
N ASP A 85 -31.27 -11.92 -8.25
CA ASP A 85 -32.14 -13.05 -8.49
C ASP A 85 -32.62 -12.87 -9.94
N CYS A 86 -31.87 -13.46 -10.86
CA CYS A 86 -32.17 -13.49 -12.27
C CYS A 86 -33.43 -14.34 -12.46
N GLY A 87 -34.58 -13.74 -12.17
CA GLY A 87 -35.91 -14.30 -12.38
C GLY A 87 -36.14 -14.60 -13.85
N GLY A 88 -35.75 -15.82 -14.26
CA GLY A 88 -36.34 -16.60 -15.35
C GLY A 88 -36.49 -15.93 -16.72
N ASP A 89 -35.44 -15.36 -17.31
CA ASP A 89 -35.12 -15.51 -18.77
C ASP A 89 -33.76 -14.87 -19.17
N CYS A 90 -32.78 -14.77 -18.27
CA CYS A 90 -31.42 -14.30 -18.64
C CYS A 90 -30.77 -15.18 -19.73
N LEU A 91 -31.25 -16.43 -19.88
CA LEU A 91 -30.79 -17.44 -20.83
C LEU A 91 -30.95 -17.07 -22.30
N LYS A 92 -31.95 -16.24 -22.66
CA LYS A 92 -32.15 -15.80 -24.04
C LYS A 92 -31.37 -14.53 -24.38
N ALA A 93 -31.22 -13.60 -23.44
CA ALA A 93 -30.66 -12.28 -23.72
C ALA A 93 -29.13 -12.28 -23.89
N CYS A 94 -28.38 -13.13 -23.18
CA CYS A 94 -26.91 -13.20 -23.36
C CYS A 94 -26.47 -13.82 -24.70
N ARG A 95 -27.38 -14.45 -25.46
CA ARG A 95 -27.02 -15.14 -26.71
C ARG A 95 -26.80 -14.18 -27.89
N SER A 96 -27.24 -12.92 -27.77
CA SER A 96 -27.32 -11.98 -28.90
C SER A 96 -26.29 -10.85 -28.91
N CYS A 97 -25.31 -10.83 -27.99
CA CYS A 97 -24.27 -9.80 -28.05
C CYS A 97 -23.53 -9.92 -29.39
N GLY A 98 -23.59 -8.85 -30.19
CA GLY A 98 -22.84 -8.71 -31.43
C GLY A 98 -21.34 -8.60 -31.16
N PRO A 99 -20.49 -8.60 -32.21
CA PRO A 99 -19.07 -8.34 -32.04
C PRO A 99 -18.84 -6.96 -31.41
N LEU A 100 -17.86 -6.86 -30.50
CA LEU A 100 -17.37 -5.55 -30.05
C LEU A 100 -16.65 -4.90 -31.23
N ILE A 101 -16.95 -3.62 -31.49
CA ILE A 101 -16.28 -2.86 -32.53
C ILE A 101 -14.99 -2.30 -31.92
N ASN A 102 -13.86 -2.61 -32.56
CA ASN A 102 -12.59 -1.98 -32.24
C ASN A 102 -12.50 -0.66 -33.00
N ASP A 103 -12.56 0.46 -32.28
CA ASP A 103 -12.57 1.80 -32.88
C ASP A 103 -11.16 2.32 -33.23
N GLY A 104 -10.10 1.53 -33.01
CA GLY A 104 -8.72 1.85 -33.36
C GLY A 104 -8.37 1.57 -34.84
N GLU A 105 -7.52 2.43 -35.43
CA GLU A 105 -7.25 2.63 -36.86
C GLU A 105 -7.31 1.42 -37.83
N PRO A 106 -7.75 1.65 -39.09
CA PRO A 106 -7.91 0.64 -40.12
C PRO A 106 -6.56 0.18 -40.68
N GLY A 107 -5.97 -0.86 -40.09
CA GLY A 107 -4.69 -1.39 -40.61
C GLY A 107 -4.29 -2.82 -40.23
N VAL A 108 -4.87 -3.43 -39.19
CA VAL A 108 -4.48 -4.79 -38.78
C VAL A 108 -5.53 -5.79 -39.24
N ASN A 109 -5.14 -6.65 -40.20
CA ASN A 109 -5.98 -7.70 -40.77
C ASN A 109 -6.67 -8.57 -39.70
N ASN A 110 -7.97 -8.34 -39.53
CA ASN A 110 -9.05 -9.34 -39.61
C ASN A 110 -8.88 -10.68 -38.87
N THR A 111 -8.54 -10.63 -37.58
CA THR A 111 -9.01 -11.63 -36.61
C THR A 111 -9.50 -10.91 -35.38
N ASP A 112 -10.68 -11.28 -34.88
CA ASP A 112 -11.28 -10.74 -33.66
C ASP A 112 -10.20 -10.66 -32.54
N PRO A 113 -9.88 -9.44 -32.03
CA PRO A 113 -8.85 -9.26 -31.01
C PRO A 113 -9.32 -9.70 -29.62
N PHE A 114 -10.57 -10.14 -29.50
CA PHE A 114 -11.17 -10.59 -28.26
C PHE A 114 -11.34 -12.11 -28.22
N TYR A 115 -11.18 -12.67 -27.03
CA TYR A 115 -11.80 -13.94 -26.65
C TYR A 115 -13.05 -13.66 -25.82
N TYR A 116 -14.10 -14.45 -26.05
CA TYR A 116 -15.32 -14.40 -25.26
C TYR A 116 -15.41 -15.62 -24.35
N GLY A 117 -15.00 -15.43 -23.09
CA GLY A 117 -15.05 -16.47 -22.06
C GLY A 117 -16.42 -16.52 -21.39
N SER A 118 -16.96 -17.72 -21.20
CA SER A 118 -18.11 -17.96 -20.30
C SER A 118 -17.57 -18.43 -18.96
N LYS A 119 -17.91 -17.73 -17.86
CA LYS A 119 -17.44 -18.11 -16.52
C LYS A 119 -18.16 -19.34 -15.95
N LYS A 120 -19.38 -19.66 -16.42
CA LYS A 120 -20.14 -20.90 -16.13
C LYS A 120 -21.15 -21.20 -17.26
N PRO A 121 -21.64 -22.44 -17.41
CA PRO A 121 -22.72 -22.75 -18.35
C PRO A 121 -23.97 -21.91 -18.07
N GLY A 122 -24.26 -20.91 -18.91
CA GLY A 122 -25.39 -19.99 -18.78
C GLY A 122 -25.06 -18.56 -18.33
N ASP A 123 -23.80 -18.23 -18.07
CA ASP A 123 -23.37 -16.92 -17.56
C ASP A 123 -23.13 -15.85 -18.66
N CYS A 124 -23.10 -14.58 -18.21
CA CYS A 124 -22.62 -13.41 -18.97
C CYS A 124 -21.29 -13.72 -19.66
N LYS A 125 -21.17 -13.36 -20.94
CA LYS A 125 -19.89 -13.44 -21.67
C LYS A 125 -19.01 -12.27 -21.26
N GLU A 126 -17.75 -12.55 -20.97
CA GLU A 126 -16.75 -11.51 -20.72
C GLU A 126 -15.81 -11.41 -21.92
N ALA A 127 -15.54 -10.18 -22.35
CA ALA A 127 -14.53 -9.92 -23.36
C ALA A 127 -13.16 -9.86 -22.69
N ILE A 128 -12.20 -10.60 -23.24
CA ILE A 128 -10.80 -10.63 -22.78
C ILE A 128 -9.93 -10.43 -24.02
N CYS A 129 -8.80 -9.74 -23.89
CA CYS A 129 -7.87 -9.62 -25.00
C CYS A 129 -7.26 -10.96 -25.38
N LYS A 130 -7.10 -11.16 -26.70
CA LYS A 130 -6.50 -12.38 -27.25
C LYS A 130 -5.01 -12.50 -26.92
N ASP A 131 -4.32 -11.36 -26.91
CA ASP A 131 -2.96 -11.24 -26.40
C ASP A 131 -3.02 -11.07 -24.87
N GLU A 132 -2.36 -11.96 -24.14
CA GLU A 132 -2.29 -11.93 -22.67
C GLU A 132 -1.55 -10.69 -22.14
N LYS A 133 -0.71 -10.05 -22.97
CA LYS A 133 -0.03 -8.79 -22.64
C LYS A 133 -0.92 -7.57 -22.86
N ALA A 134 -1.94 -7.67 -23.70
CA ALA A 134 -2.84 -6.56 -23.98
C ALA A 134 -3.84 -6.32 -22.84
N LYS A 135 -4.19 -5.05 -22.64
CA LYS A 135 -5.22 -4.60 -21.70
C LYS A 135 -6.46 -4.19 -22.47
N LEU A 136 -7.63 -4.51 -21.91
CA LEU A 136 -8.92 -4.11 -22.45
C LEU A 136 -9.20 -2.66 -22.02
N VAL A 137 -9.26 -1.75 -22.99
CA VAL A 137 -9.59 -0.34 -22.81
C VAL A 137 -10.97 -0.08 -23.40
N VAL A 138 -11.82 0.59 -22.64
CA VAL A 138 -13.24 0.80 -22.96
C VAL A 138 -13.56 2.24 -22.62
N ASP A 139 -13.98 3.02 -23.61
CA ASP A 139 -14.26 4.45 -23.45
C ASP A 139 -13.11 5.19 -22.71
N GLY A 140 -11.86 4.88 -23.08
CA GLY A 140 -10.65 5.47 -22.50
C GLY A 140 -10.28 4.99 -21.10
N LYS A 141 -10.88 3.90 -20.59
CA LYS A 141 -10.57 3.34 -19.27
C LYS A 141 -10.24 1.86 -19.34
N ILE A 142 -9.22 1.43 -18.60
CA ILE A 142 -8.94 0.00 -18.42
C ILE A 142 -10.03 -0.57 -17.51
N THR A 143 -10.96 -1.33 -18.08
CA THR A 143 -12.11 -1.85 -17.34
C THR A 143 -12.58 -3.19 -17.91
N ARG A 144 -13.44 -3.85 -17.15
CA ARG A 144 -14.08 -5.10 -17.53
C ARG A 144 -15.26 -4.83 -18.45
N VAL A 145 -15.44 -5.68 -19.45
CA VAL A 145 -16.63 -5.67 -20.31
C VAL A 145 -17.38 -6.98 -20.19
N VAL A 146 -18.67 -6.89 -19.88
CA VAL A 146 -19.57 -8.04 -19.78
C VAL A 146 -20.79 -7.86 -20.68
N CYS A 147 -21.18 -8.95 -21.34
CA CYS A 147 -22.42 -9.04 -22.09
C CYS A 147 -23.56 -9.30 -21.10
N PHE A 148 -24.48 -8.35 -20.99
CA PHE A 148 -25.67 -8.45 -20.15
C PHE A 148 -26.88 -7.96 -20.93
N GLN A 149 -27.99 -8.69 -20.84
CA GLN A 149 -29.25 -8.36 -21.53
C GLN A 149 -29.15 -8.10 -23.05
N GLY A 150 -28.14 -8.65 -23.72
CA GLY A 150 -27.94 -8.51 -25.16
C GLY A 150 -27.12 -7.28 -25.57
N ALA A 151 -26.63 -6.49 -24.62
CA ALA A 151 -25.73 -5.37 -24.82
C ALA A 151 -24.39 -5.58 -24.11
N TRP A 152 -23.35 -4.88 -24.58
CA TRP A 152 -22.06 -4.84 -23.92
C TRP A 152 -22.05 -3.73 -22.88
N HIS A 153 -21.63 -4.06 -21.67
CA HIS A 153 -21.54 -3.12 -20.57
C HIS A 153 -20.13 -3.07 -20.00
N SER A 154 -19.65 -1.86 -19.71
CA SER A 154 -18.40 -1.60 -19.00
C SER A 154 -18.66 -1.49 -17.49
N GLY A 155 -17.71 -1.96 -16.67
CA GLY A 155 -17.73 -1.83 -15.21
C GLY A 155 -18.01 -3.11 -14.43
N TYR A 156 -18.28 -2.95 -13.13
CA TYR A 156 -18.63 -4.05 -12.24
C TYR A 156 -20.13 -4.41 -12.39
N PRO A 157 -20.54 -5.65 -12.05
CA PRO A 157 -21.95 -6.07 -12.17
C PRO A 157 -22.95 -5.16 -11.46
N GLU A 158 -22.50 -4.41 -10.46
CA GLU A 158 -23.30 -3.49 -9.65
C GLU A 158 -23.54 -2.14 -10.35
N TYR A 159 -22.68 -1.77 -11.32
CA TYR A 159 -22.69 -0.48 -12.03
C TYR A 159 -22.33 -0.68 -13.51
N LEU A 160 -23.25 -1.28 -14.27
CA LEU A 160 -23.09 -1.53 -15.70
C LEU A 160 -23.46 -0.29 -16.52
N PHE A 161 -22.57 0.15 -17.38
CA PHE A 161 -22.84 1.22 -18.37
C PHE A 161 -22.75 0.65 -19.77
N GLU A 162 -23.73 0.91 -20.64
CA GLU A 162 -23.63 0.50 -22.04
C GLU A 162 -22.38 1.13 -22.68
N THR A 163 -21.60 0.31 -23.37
CA THR A 163 -20.41 0.78 -24.09
C THR A 163 -20.52 0.39 -25.56
N ALA A 164 -20.08 1.30 -26.44
CA ALA A 164 -20.04 1.09 -27.88
C ALA A 164 -18.64 0.71 -28.38
N SER A 165 -17.59 0.98 -27.59
CA SER A 165 -16.20 0.90 -28.03
C SER A 165 -15.36 0.11 -27.03
N ALA A 166 -14.63 -0.89 -27.53
CA ALA A 166 -13.61 -1.57 -26.73
C ALA A 166 -12.41 -1.87 -27.62
N MET A 167 -11.21 -1.76 -27.07
CA MET A 167 -9.98 -2.02 -27.78
C MET A 167 -9.01 -2.80 -26.90
N CYS A 168 -8.24 -3.69 -27.53
CA CYS A 168 -7.14 -4.38 -26.89
C CYS A 168 -5.85 -3.69 -27.27
N LEU A 169 -5.28 -2.95 -26.32
CA LEU A 169 -4.03 -2.25 -26.52
C LEU A 169 -2.92 -2.94 -25.72
N THR A 170 -1.77 -3.12 -26.35
CA THR A 170 -0.59 -3.65 -25.67
C THR A 170 0.12 -2.45 -25.04
N PRO A 171 0.30 -2.39 -23.72
CA PRO A 171 1.28 -1.48 -23.16
C PRO A 171 2.60 -1.81 -23.85
N GLY A 172 3.30 -0.84 -24.45
CA GLY A 172 4.48 -1.07 -25.29
C GLY A 172 5.62 -1.81 -24.58
N ASN A 173 6.86 -1.31 -24.67
CA ASN A 173 7.96 -1.89 -23.86
C ASN A 173 7.91 -1.44 -22.39
N HIS A 174 6.86 -0.72 -21.96
CA HIS A 174 6.73 -0.21 -20.59
C HIS A 174 6.41 -1.36 -19.62
N THR A 175 7.39 -1.75 -18.82
CA THR A 175 7.20 -2.59 -17.65
C THR A 175 6.95 -1.72 -16.43
N CYS A 176 5.74 -1.80 -15.86
CA CYS A 176 5.45 -1.13 -14.60
C CYS A 176 6.06 -1.89 -13.42
N ASP A 177 6.41 -1.15 -12.36
CA ASP A 177 6.69 -1.72 -11.05
C ASP A 177 5.52 -2.62 -10.60
N VAL A 178 5.80 -3.71 -9.87
CA VAL A 178 4.79 -4.59 -9.28
C VAL A 178 3.80 -3.84 -8.38
N ASP A 179 4.25 -2.74 -7.77
CA ASP A 179 3.48 -1.84 -6.93
C ASP A 179 2.78 -0.71 -7.72
N ALA A 180 2.88 -0.74 -9.05
CA ALA A 180 2.12 0.12 -9.94
C ALA A 180 0.96 -0.64 -10.63
N THR A 181 0.02 0.13 -11.17
CA THR A 181 -0.99 -0.33 -12.12
C THR A 181 -0.83 0.44 -13.42
N TYR A 182 -1.30 -0.13 -14.51
CA TYR A 182 -1.48 0.64 -15.74
C TYR A 182 -2.70 1.54 -15.58
N GLU A 183 -2.57 2.79 -16.00
CA GLU A 183 -3.66 3.69 -16.33
C GLU A 183 -3.55 4.07 -17.81
N TYR A 184 -4.69 4.22 -18.47
CA TYR A 184 -4.75 4.69 -19.85
C TYR A 184 -5.16 6.16 -19.83
N ASP A 185 -4.38 7.00 -20.48
CA ASP A 185 -4.58 8.45 -20.52
C ASP A 185 -4.15 8.99 -21.89
N GLU A 186 -5.03 9.77 -22.53
CA GLU A 186 -4.78 10.47 -23.80
C GLU A 186 -4.00 9.65 -24.85
N ASP A 187 -4.43 8.39 -25.06
CA ASP A 187 -3.89 7.45 -26.05
C ASP A 187 -2.60 6.71 -25.71
N ASP A 188 -2.15 6.76 -24.45
CA ASP A 188 -0.99 6.00 -23.99
C ASP A 188 -1.20 5.30 -22.63
N PHE A 189 -0.40 4.25 -22.40
CA PHE A 189 -0.33 3.58 -21.11
C PHE A 189 0.71 4.23 -20.22
N LYS A 190 0.25 4.70 -19.06
CA LYS A 190 1.13 5.20 -18.01
C LYS A 190 1.10 4.23 -16.83
N CYS A 191 2.25 4.01 -16.23
CA CYS A 191 2.30 3.33 -14.95
C CYS A 191 1.90 4.34 -13.87
N VAL A 192 1.09 3.91 -12.89
CA VAL A 192 0.69 4.71 -11.72
C VAL A 192 0.86 3.88 -10.46
N CYS A 193 1.61 4.39 -9.49
CA CYS A 193 1.83 3.70 -8.22
C CYS A 193 0.52 3.49 -7.45
N LYS A 194 0.29 2.26 -6.98
CA LYS A 194 -0.85 1.91 -6.12
C LYS A 194 -0.66 2.61 -4.78
N ALA A 195 -1.73 3.15 -4.21
CA ALA A 195 -1.68 3.63 -2.82
C ALA A 195 -1.28 2.47 -1.87
N PRO A 196 -0.43 2.71 -0.86
CA PRO A 196 0.12 4.00 -0.41
C PRO A 196 1.47 4.40 -1.06
N PHE A 197 1.91 3.72 -2.12
CA PHE A 197 3.18 4.01 -2.78
C PHE A 197 3.13 5.31 -3.59
N VAL A 198 4.28 5.97 -3.70
CA VAL A 198 4.50 7.21 -4.46
C VAL A 198 5.52 6.97 -5.56
N ASP A 199 5.32 7.64 -6.69
CA ASP A 199 6.23 7.60 -7.83
C ASP A 199 7.51 8.39 -7.52
N VAL A 200 8.64 7.70 -7.55
CA VAL A 200 9.99 8.27 -7.32
C VAL A 200 10.85 8.27 -8.58
N THR A 201 10.27 7.93 -9.74
CA THR A 201 11.01 7.77 -11.01
C THR A 201 11.78 9.03 -11.39
N LYS A 202 11.17 10.21 -11.19
CA LYS A 202 11.78 11.51 -11.52
C LYS A 202 13.02 11.85 -10.69
N ASP A 203 13.21 11.17 -9.58
CA ASP A 203 14.39 11.34 -8.75
C ASP A 203 15.62 10.64 -9.34
N PHE A 204 15.41 9.85 -10.39
CA PHE A 204 16.43 9.10 -11.08
C PHE A 204 16.49 9.54 -12.53
N ALA A 205 17.70 9.82 -13.02
CA ALA A 205 17.95 10.15 -14.41
C ALA A 205 18.08 8.86 -15.24
N THR A 206 16.99 8.08 -15.35
CA THR A 206 16.98 6.89 -16.21
C THR A 206 16.49 7.25 -17.61
N GLU A 207 17.20 6.78 -18.64
CA GLU A 207 16.74 6.92 -20.05
C GLU A 207 15.60 5.95 -20.37
N ASP A 208 15.47 4.87 -19.60
CA ASP A 208 14.38 3.91 -19.71
C ASP A 208 13.15 4.39 -18.92
N GLU A 209 11.98 4.32 -19.55
CA GLU A 209 10.67 4.70 -18.98
C GLU A 209 10.15 3.74 -17.90
N THR A 210 11.04 3.17 -17.10
CA THR A 210 10.67 2.26 -16.01
C THR A 210 10.16 3.09 -14.83
N GLN A 211 8.90 2.91 -14.44
CA GLN A 211 8.36 3.56 -13.24
C GLN A 211 8.83 2.84 -11.97
N PHE A 212 9.08 3.60 -10.91
CA PHE A 212 9.43 3.10 -9.58
C PHE A 212 8.53 3.66 -8.48
N CYS A 213 8.10 2.77 -7.57
CA CYS A 213 7.14 3.08 -6.51
C CYS A 213 7.74 2.82 -5.11
N SER A 214 7.65 3.82 -4.22
CA SER A 214 8.17 3.75 -2.84
C SER A 214 7.08 4.07 -1.79
N ASN A 215 7.13 3.45 -0.61
CA ASN A 215 6.21 3.72 0.51
C ASN A 215 6.94 4.19 1.79
N CYS A 216 8.23 4.57 1.71
CA CYS A 216 8.99 4.97 2.90
C CYS A 216 8.53 6.28 3.55
N GLY A 217 7.69 7.07 2.88
CA GLY A 217 7.25 8.38 3.37
C GLY A 217 6.28 8.33 4.55
N ASN A 218 5.72 7.15 4.87
CA ASN A 218 4.69 7.01 5.90
C ASN A 218 5.21 6.54 7.27
N LYS A 219 6.52 6.31 7.40
CA LYS A 219 7.16 5.83 8.64
C LYS A 219 8.26 6.79 9.10
N LYS A 220 8.61 6.71 10.38
CA LYS A 220 9.83 7.32 10.94
C LYS A 220 10.84 6.23 11.20
N LEU A 221 11.78 6.08 10.27
CA LEU A 221 12.83 5.07 10.33
C LEU A 221 14.14 5.68 10.82
N ASN A 222 14.82 4.99 11.72
CA ASN A 222 16.22 5.24 12.05
C ASN A 222 17.09 4.22 11.32
N ILE A 223 17.78 4.67 10.28
CA ILE A 223 18.58 3.81 9.43
C ILE A 223 20.06 3.99 9.78
N ILE A 224 20.76 2.90 10.07
CA ILE A 224 22.21 2.87 10.25
C ILE A 224 22.81 2.20 9.04
N LEU A 225 23.73 2.89 8.38
CA LEU A 225 24.60 2.29 7.39
C LEU A 225 25.91 1.91 8.07
N LEU A 226 26.21 0.61 8.17
CA LEU A 226 27.49 0.11 8.63
C LEU A 226 28.28 -0.39 7.42
N VAL A 227 29.29 0.38 7.03
CA VAL A 227 30.14 0.06 5.88
C VAL A 227 31.39 -0.65 6.35
N ASP A 228 31.54 -1.92 5.98
CA ASP A 228 32.81 -2.61 6.06
C ASP A 228 33.78 -1.94 5.10
N ASN A 229 34.78 -1.27 5.64
CA ASN A 229 35.84 -0.65 4.87
C ASN A 229 37.16 -1.39 5.06
N SER A 230 37.12 -2.70 5.32
CA SER A 230 38.32 -3.54 5.40
C SER A 230 39.09 -3.59 4.07
N GLY A 231 40.35 -4.00 4.12
CA GLY A 231 41.19 -4.11 2.92
C GLY A 231 40.64 -5.06 1.85
N SER A 232 39.85 -6.09 2.23
CA SER A 232 39.22 -7.01 1.28
C SER A 232 38.05 -6.39 0.53
N MET A 233 37.45 -5.33 1.07
CA MET A 233 36.40 -4.55 0.41
C MET A 233 36.92 -3.63 -0.70
N ALA A 234 38.25 -3.42 -0.81
CA ALA A 234 38.84 -2.50 -1.78
C ALA A 234 38.34 -2.64 -3.23
N PRO A 235 38.16 -3.85 -3.80
CA PRO A 235 37.66 -4.02 -5.16
C PRO A 235 36.20 -3.55 -5.35
N ALA A 236 35.37 -3.71 -4.31
CA ALA A 236 33.93 -3.45 -4.38
C ALA A 236 33.50 -2.13 -3.73
N LEU A 237 34.41 -1.44 -3.03
CA LEU A 237 34.08 -0.27 -2.21
C LEU A 237 33.43 0.86 -3.04
N ASN A 238 33.86 1.06 -4.29
CA ASN A 238 33.23 2.05 -5.16
C ASN A 238 31.79 1.66 -5.53
N THR A 239 31.55 0.39 -5.88
CA THR A 239 30.20 -0.14 -6.13
C THR A 239 29.30 0.03 -4.89
N VAL A 240 29.84 -0.25 -3.69
CA VAL A 240 29.14 -0.01 -2.41
C VAL A 240 28.75 1.46 -2.25
N LYS A 241 29.69 2.40 -2.49
CA LYS A 241 29.39 3.84 -2.40
C LYS A 241 28.30 4.26 -3.39
N THR A 242 28.39 3.82 -4.65
CA THR A 242 27.36 4.09 -5.67
C THR A 242 26.00 3.52 -5.26
N PHE A 243 25.97 2.30 -4.72
CA PHE A 243 24.73 1.71 -4.24
C PHE A 243 24.13 2.46 -3.04
N ILE A 244 24.96 2.88 -2.08
CA ILE A 244 24.49 3.70 -0.96
C ILE A 244 23.89 5.02 -1.46
N ASP A 245 24.54 5.68 -2.43
CA ASP A 245 24.02 6.90 -3.03
C ASP A 245 22.62 6.70 -3.64
N LEU A 246 22.45 5.63 -4.45
CA LEU A 246 21.15 5.24 -5.01
C LEU A 246 20.11 4.97 -3.92
N LEU A 247 20.47 4.12 -2.94
CA LEU A 247 19.57 3.74 -1.85
C LEU A 247 19.10 4.95 -1.03
N VAL A 248 19.99 5.91 -0.80
CA VAL A 248 19.67 7.12 -0.05
C VAL A 248 18.62 7.98 -0.78
N THR A 249 18.70 8.07 -2.11
CA THR A 249 17.68 8.75 -2.92
C THR A 249 16.31 8.06 -2.82
N PHE A 250 16.27 6.72 -2.74
CA PHE A 250 15.03 5.96 -2.56
C PHE A 250 14.38 6.12 -1.19
N LEU A 251 15.18 6.29 -0.13
CA LEU A 251 14.70 6.33 1.26
C LEU A 251 14.11 7.69 1.66
N LYS A 252 14.33 8.75 0.86
CA LYS A 252 13.68 10.07 0.98
C LYS A 252 13.72 10.64 2.41
N PHE A 253 14.92 10.72 2.99
CA PHE A 253 15.15 11.25 4.33
C PHE A 253 14.75 12.72 4.46
N LYS A 254 14.18 13.09 5.61
CA LYS A 254 13.77 14.46 5.95
C LYS A 254 14.05 14.69 7.43
N PRO A 255 14.33 15.94 7.87
CA PRO A 255 14.57 16.24 9.29
C PRO A 255 13.47 15.75 10.24
N ASP A 256 12.21 15.79 9.79
CA ASP A 256 11.03 15.35 10.55
C ASP A 256 10.53 13.93 10.18
N GLY A 257 11.27 13.22 9.32
CA GLY A 257 10.93 11.91 8.76
C GLY A 257 12.02 10.86 9.06
N ASN A 258 12.40 10.09 8.05
CA ASN A 258 13.48 9.10 8.17
C ASN A 258 14.82 9.79 8.49
N ARG A 259 15.58 9.20 9.42
CA ARG A 259 16.92 9.65 9.83
C ARG A 259 17.95 8.59 9.43
N ILE A 260 19.17 9.04 9.17
CA ILE A 260 20.27 8.17 8.78
C ILE A 260 21.54 8.48 9.56
N ALA A 261 22.21 7.43 10.01
CA ALA A 261 23.56 7.46 10.53
C ALA A 261 24.46 6.64 9.61
N LEU A 262 25.73 7.04 9.51
CA LEU A 262 26.74 6.33 8.73
C LEU A 262 27.93 6.03 9.64
N MET A 263 28.26 4.74 9.74
CA MET A 263 29.39 4.22 10.47
C MET A 263 30.26 3.39 9.53
N THR A 264 31.56 3.43 9.76
CA THR A 264 32.53 2.57 9.07
C THR A 264 33.14 1.60 10.05
N SER A 265 33.47 0.39 9.59
CA SER A 265 34.10 -0.65 10.41
C SER A 265 35.21 -1.34 9.62
N ALA A 266 36.42 -1.22 10.16
CA ALA A 266 37.60 -1.97 9.76
C ALA A 266 38.32 -2.41 11.05
N PHE A 267 39.61 -2.12 11.22
CA PHE A 267 40.33 -2.39 12.48
C PHE A 267 39.74 -1.63 13.68
N SER A 268 39.18 -0.45 13.41
CA SER A 268 38.39 0.34 14.34
C SER A 268 37.03 0.67 13.72
N TYR A 269 36.09 1.12 14.53
CA TYR A 269 34.87 1.74 14.03
C TYR A 269 34.99 3.27 14.11
N GLU A 270 34.39 3.95 13.14
CA GLU A 270 34.29 5.41 13.13
C GLU A 270 32.86 5.82 12.78
N ILE A 271 32.24 6.61 13.65
CA ILE A 271 30.96 7.25 13.38
C ILE A 271 31.25 8.46 12.49
N LYS A 272 30.86 8.37 11.22
CA LYS A 272 31.05 9.45 10.24
C LYS A 272 29.88 10.42 10.24
N ILE A 273 28.66 9.90 10.43
CA ILE A 273 27.41 10.67 10.54
C ILE A 273 26.63 10.10 11.73
N ASN A 274 26.23 10.97 12.67
CA ASN A 274 25.47 10.61 13.86
C ASN A 274 24.03 11.16 13.79
N TRP A 275 23.08 10.50 14.48
CA TRP A 275 21.70 10.97 14.60
C TRP A 275 21.56 12.22 15.49
N GLY A 276 22.46 12.40 16.46
CA GLY A 276 22.43 13.50 17.46
C GLY A 276 22.71 14.91 16.92
N THR A 277 22.93 15.08 15.61
CA THR A 277 22.88 16.38 14.93
C THR A 277 21.56 16.50 14.15
N PRO A 278 20.40 16.68 14.82
CA PRO A 278 19.08 16.75 14.17
C PRO A 278 18.90 17.98 13.27
N ALA A 279 19.87 18.89 13.22
CA ALA A 279 19.96 19.88 12.16
C ALA A 279 20.65 19.25 10.94
N SER A 280 19.83 18.62 10.08
CA SER A 280 20.07 18.39 8.65
C SER A 280 21.24 17.48 8.26
N THR A 281 21.17 16.17 8.52
CA THR A 281 21.86 15.22 7.61
C THR A 281 21.12 15.25 6.27
N THR A 282 21.78 15.76 5.25
CA THR A 282 21.27 15.83 3.87
C THR A 282 21.87 14.69 3.03
N GLU A 283 21.27 14.42 1.87
CA GLU A 283 21.88 13.52 0.88
C GLU A 283 23.31 13.95 0.53
N SER A 284 23.57 15.28 0.49
CA SER A 284 24.89 15.83 0.21
C SER A 284 25.92 15.50 1.30
N ASP A 285 25.51 15.47 2.57
CA ASP A 285 26.40 15.12 3.67
C ASP A 285 26.81 13.65 3.60
N ILE A 286 25.86 12.78 3.21
CA ILE A 286 26.14 11.36 2.99
C ILE A 286 27.09 11.19 1.80
N ARG A 287 26.80 11.82 0.65
CA ARG A 287 27.66 11.77 -0.54
C ARG A 287 29.10 12.22 -0.26
N SER A 288 29.27 13.39 0.37
CA SER A 288 30.61 13.90 0.72
C SER A 288 31.32 13.00 1.73
N THR A 289 30.59 12.40 2.68
CA THR A 289 31.15 11.43 3.61
C THR A 289 31.62 10.15 2.90
N LEU A 290 30.84 9.62 1.97
CA LEU A 290 31.19 8.43 1.19
C LEU A 290 32.50 8.61 0.42
N GLU A 291 32.78 9.81 -0.10
CA GLU A 291 34.05 10.12 -0.77
C GLU A 291 35.27 9.90 0.14
N THR A 292 35.12 10.14 1.45
CA THR A 292 36.22 10.01 2.44
C THR A 292 36.53 8.57 2.83
N ILE A 293 35.61 7.62 2.60
CA ILE A 293 35.77 6.23 3.03
C ILE A 293 36.83 5.56 2.15
N GLN A 294 37.86 4.98 2.78
CA GLN A 294 38.90 4.22 2.10
C GLN A 294 38.99 2.82 2.71
N ALA A 295 39.38 1.85 1.89
CA ALA A 295 39.63 0.48 2.35
C ALA A 295 40.90 0.45 3.20
N ASP A 296 40.84 -0.13 4.38
CA ASP A 296 41.94 -0.20 5.34
C ASP A 296 41.81 -1.43 6.27
N GLY A 297 42.93 -1.97 6.72
CA GLY A 297 42.96 -2.94 7.80
C GLY A 297 42.17 -4.25 7.56
N GLN A 298 41.76 -4.88 8.66
CA GLN A 298 40.98 -6.13 8.67
C GLN A 298 39.52 -5.84 9.06
N SER A 299 38.61 -6.76 8.78
CA SER A 299 37.19 -6.62 9.13
C SER A 299 36.91 -7.04 10.58
N TYR A 300 36.29 -6.15 11.35
CA TYR A 300 35.86 -6.33 12.75
C TYR A 300 34.35 -6.08 12.90
N LEU A 301 33.54 -6.67 12.02
CA LEU A 301 32.09 -6.44 11.95
C LEU A 301 31.35 -6.62 13.27
N GLY A 302 31.69 -7.65 14.06
CA GLY A 302 31.06 -7.88 15.37
C GLY A 302 31.21 -6.67 16.31
N TYR A 303 32.40 -6.05 16.34
CA TYR A 303 32.63 -4.83 17.10
C TYR A 303 31.93 -3.61 16.51
N GLY A 304 31.87 -3.51 15.17
CA GLY A 304 31.10 -2.47 14.49
C GLY A 304 29.61 -2.53 14.85
N MET A 305 29.02 -3.72 14.87
CA MET A 305 27.63 -3.96 15.27
C MET A 305 27.39 -3.65 16.76
N GLU A 306 28.31 -4.02 17.66
CA GLU A 306 28.24 -3.61 19.06
C GLU A 306 28.37 -2.08 19.24
N ALA A 307 29.13 -1.40 18.38
CA ALA A 307 29.19 0.07 18.39
C ALA A 307 27.86 0.71 17.95
N VAL A 308 27.14 0.11 17.00
CA VAL A 308 25.78 0.53 16.62
C VAL A 308 24.83 0.43 17.82
N LYS A 309 24.85 -0.70 18.52
CA LYS A 309 24.10 -0.88 19.78
C LYS A 309 24.47 0.19 20.80
N ALA A 310 25.76 0.45 21.01
CA ALA A 310 26.23 1.47 21.95
C ALA A 310 25.76 2.88 21.57
N ALA A 311 25.60 3.18 20.27
CA ALA A 311 25.02 4.45 19.82
C ALA A 311 23.51 4.53 20.05
N LEU A 312 22.78 3.44 19.81
CA LEU A 312 21.31 3.35 19.97
C LEU A 312 20.85 3.52 21.41
N VAL A 313 21.61 3.03 22.38
CA VAL A 313 21.25 3.10 23.81
C VAL A 313 21.60 4.45 24.45
N GLN A 314 22.12 5.42 23.68
CA GLN A 314 22.37 6.77 24.19
C GLN A 314 21.02 7.51 24.35
N PRO A 315 20.79 8.22 25.47
CA PRO A 315 19.50 8.88 25.76
C PRO A 315 18.96 9.78 24.65
N GLU A 316 19.84 10.42 23.89
CA GLU A 316 19.53 11.27 22.73
C GLU A 316 18.99 10.51 21.51
N HIS A 317 19.18 9.19 21.45
CA HIS A 317 18.80 8.32 20.33
C HIS A 317 17.70 7.31 20.70
N ILE A 318 17.34 7.21 21.98
CA ILE A 318 16.23 6.37 22.44
C ILE A 318 14.92 7.09 22.10
N ASN A 319 14.35 6.73 20.96
CA ASN A 319 12.94 6.98 20.68
C ASN A 319 12.27 5.63 20.37
N GLU A 320 11.63 5.04 21.37
CA GLU A 320 10.96 3.74 21.28
C GLU A 320 9.81 3.70 20.23
N ALA A 321 9.39 4.86 19.70
CA ALA A 321 8.40 4.97 18.64
C ALA A 321 8.98 4.90 17.22
N GLU A 322 10.31 4.85 17.06
CA GLU A 322 10.99 4.81 15.76
C GLU A 322 11.42 3.37 15.43
N ASP A 323 11.20 2.95 14.18
CA ASP A 323 11.66 1.63 13.72
C ASP A 323 13.16 1.74 13.38
N HIS A 324 14.00 0.94 14.06
CA HIS A 324 15.44 0.94 13.86
C HIS A 324 15.86 -0.13 12.85
N LYS A 325 16.62 0.27 11.83
CA LYS A 325 17.08 -0.59 10.73
C LYS A 325 18.59 -0.46 10.59
N LEU A 326 19.31 -1.57 10.61
CA LEU A 326 20.75 -1.62 10.32
C LEU A 326 20.95 -2.22 8.92
N ILE A 327 21.78 -1.58 8.10
CA ILE A 327 22.18 -2.08 6.78
C ILE A 327 23.70 -2.24 6.81
N VAL A 328 24.17 -3.47 6.70
CA VAL A 328 25.60 -3.82 6.73
C VAL A 328 26.09 -4.07 5.30
N PHE A 329 27.07 -3.29 4.85
CA PHE A 329 27.74 -3.48 3.56
C PHE A 329 29.06 -4.22 3.79
N THR A 330 29.21 -5.43 3.28
CA THR A 330 30.39 -6.26 3.58
C THR A 330 30.63 -7.36 2.55
N ASP A 331 31.83 -7.92 2.50
CA ASP A 331 32.12 -9.19 1.83
C ASP A 331 31.82 -10.40 2.73
N GLY A 332 31.55 -10.16 4.02
CA GLY A 332 31.32 -11.18 5.05
C GLY A 332 32.61 -11.82 5.57
N SER A 333 33.77 -11.36 5.13
CA SER A 333 35.05 -11.85 5.63
C SER A 333 35.24 -11.37 7.06
N VAL A 334 35.68 -12.27 7.95
CA VAL A 334 36.04 -11.92 9.33
C VAL A 334 37.37 -12.56 9.68
N LYS A 335 38.30 -11.76 10.24
CA LYS A 335 39.67 -12.22 10.51
C LYS A 335 40.03 -12.28 11.99
N HIS A 336 39.06 -12.16 12.90
CA HIS A 336 39.30 -12.45 14.31
C HIS A 336 39.40 -13.94 14.60
N SER A 337 40.26 -14.30 15.55
CA SER A 337 40.54 -15.69 15.90
C SER A 337 39.26 -16.46 16.25
N PRO A 338 39.19 -17.78 15.97
CA PRO A 338 37.98 -18.55 16.17
C PRO A 338 37.36 -18.44 17.58
N PRO A 339 36.03 -18.36 17.68
CA PRO A 339 35.07 -18.36 16.56
C PRO A 339 34.64 -16.91 16.25
N ALA A 340 35.26 -16.26 15.25
CA ALA A 340 34.85 -14.93 14.76
C ALA A 340 33.34 -14.82 14.46
N ILE A 341 32.74 -15.94 14.06
CA ILE A 341 31.30 -16.06 13.79
C ILE A 341 30.46 -15.90 15.05
N LYS A 342 30.99 -16.27 16.22
CA LYS A 342 30.31 -16.14 17.51
C LYS A 342 30.14 -14.67 17.87
N ASP A 343 31.16 -13.85 17.62
CA ASP A 343 31.10 -12.42 17.90
C ASP A 343 30.04 -11.73 17.02
N ILE A 344 29.97 -12.09 15.73
CA ILE A 344 28.90 -11.61 14.83
C ILE A 344 27.53 -12.05 15.32
N THR A 345 27.37 -13.33 15.65
CA THR A 345 26.09 -13.90 16.05
C THR A 345 25.61 -13.27 17.36
N GLU A 346 26.51 -13.06 18.33
CA GLU A 346 26.19 -12.38 19.58
C GLU A 346 25.79 -10.92 19.34
N ALA A 347 26.50 -10.21 18.46
CA ALA A 347 26.15 -8.83 18.12
C ALA A 347 24.80 -8.72 17.40
N ALA A 348 24.49 -9.64 16.47
CA ALA A 348 23.20 -9.70 15.78
C ALA A 348 22.04 -9.95 16.76
N ASN A 349 22.20 -10.94 17.68
CA ASN A 349 21.22 -11.21 18.74
C ASN A 349 21.02 -9.99 19.66
N ASN A 350 22.10 -9.28 20.00
CA ASN A 350 22.03 -8.09 20.84
C ASN A 350 21.26 -6.94 20.17
N LEU A 351 21.42 -6.77 18.86
CA LEU A 351 20.67 -5.79 18.07
C LEU A 351 19.19 -6.19 17.92
N GLU A 352 18.90 -7.48 17.71
CA GLU A 352 17.52 -7.99 17.70
C GLU A 352 16.82 -7.75 19.05
N ALA A 353 17.51 -7.92 20.17
CA ALA A 353 16.97 -7.64 21.50
C ALA A 353 16.59 -6.15 21.68
N LEU A 354 17.18 -5.25 20.89
CA LEU A 354 16.83 -3.83 20.79
C LEU A 354 15.82 -3.53 19.67
N LYS A 355 15.21 -4.56 19.08
CA LYS A 355 14.27 -4.47 17.95
C LYS A 355 14.88 -3.80 16.70
N VAL A 356 16.18 -3.96 16.50
CA VAL A 356 16.85 -3.50 15.28
C VAL A 356 16.74 -4.59 14.23
N GLU A 357 16.06 -4.29 13.11
CA GLU A 357 16.07 -5.19 11.97
C GLU A 357 17.35 -5.00 11.17
N THR A 358 18.07 -6.10 10.91
CA THR A 358 19.35 -6.07 10.21
C THR A 358 19.22 -6.60 8.79
N PHE A 359 19.77 -5.85 7.84
CA PHE A 359 19.92 -6.17 6.42
C PHE A 359 21.39 -6.26 6.06
N VAL A 360 21.71 -7.13 5.12
CA VAL A 360 23.06 -7.31 4.61
C VAL A 360 23.08 -7.06 3.12
N VAL A 361 24.02 -6.23 2.69
CA VAL A 361 24.34 -5.96 1.30
C VAL A 361 25.74 -6.50 1.05
N ALA A 362 25.78 -7.75 0.62
CA ALA A 362 26.98 -8.53 0.37
C ALA A 362 27.63 -8.14 -0.96
N THR A 363 28.96 -7.94 -0.98
CA THR A 363 29.70 -7.66 -2.23
C THR A 363 29.97 -8.91 -3.07
N ASN A 364 29.90 -10.09 -2.44
CA ASN A 364 30.04 -11.41 -3.05
C ASN A 364 29.41 -12.46 -2.12
N ASN A 365 29.41 -13.73 -2.51
CA ASN A 365 28.82 -14.82 -1.73
C ASN A 365 29.86 -15.80 -1.15
N GLU A 366 31.14 -15.41 -1.08
CA GLU A 366 32.22 -16.28 -0.57
C GLU A 366 31.99 -16.64 0.91
N TYR A 367 31.46 -15.70 1.69
CA TYR A 367 31.20 -15.84 3.12
C TYR A 367 29.71 -15.82 3.45
N ALA A 368 28.88 -16.52 2.66
CA ALA A 368 27.43 -16.52 2.80
C ALA A 368 26.92 -16.90 4.20
N GLU A 369 27.58 -17.84 4.89
CA GLU A 369 27.22 -18.21 6.27
C GLU A 369 27.38 -17.03 7.25
N ASN A 370 28.44 -16.24 7.10
CA ASN A 370 28.67 -15.06 7.92
C ASN A 370 27.64 -13.97 7.59
N GLN A 371 27.35 -13.76 6.31
CA GLN A 371 26.34 -12.79 5.85
C GLN A 371 24.95 -13.14 6.40
N TYR A 372 24.59 -14.42 6.38
CA TYR A 372 23.36 -14.91 6.99
C TYR A 372 23.36 -14.72 8.51
N ALA A 373 24.48 -14.95 9.19
CA ALA A 373 24.61 -14.69 10.63
C ALA A 373 24.48 -13.20 10.99
N ILE A 374 25.01 -12.29 10.16
CA ILE A 374 24.86 -10.83 10.34
C ILE A 374 23.38 -10.45 10.21
N ALA A 375 22.65 -11.02 9.24
CA ALA A 375 21.21 -10.83 9.07
C ALA A 375 20.36 -11.57 10.13
N ASN A 376 20.98 -12.07 11.20
CA ASN A 376 20.35 -12.85 12.27
C ASN A 376 19.54 -14.06 11.75
N GLY A 377 20.01 -14.67 10.66
CA GLY A 377 19.36 -15.82 10.03
C GLY A 377 18.12 -15.50 9.21
N VAL A 378 17.89 -14.24 8.80
CA VAL A 378 16.79 -13.89 7.91
C VAL A 378 17.29 -13.84 6.46
N GLU A 379 17.04 -14.90 5.69
CA GLU A 379 17.53 -15.03 4.31
C GLU A 379 17.04 -13.88 3.41
N ASP A 380 15.76 -13.51 3.53
CA ASP A 380 15.15 -12.40 2.77
C ASP A 380 15.80 -11.03 3.06
N ASN A 381 16.63 -10.93 4.11
CA ASN A 381 17.34 -9.72 4.48
C ASN A 381 18.80 -9.70 3.97
N VAL A 382 19.22 -10.72 3.20
CA VAL A 382 20.54 -10.78 2.56
C VAL A 382 20.42 -10.48 1.07
N PHE A 383 21.18 -9.49 0.62
CA PHE A 383 21.18 -8.97 -0.73
C PHE A 383 22.60 -9.04 -1.29
N THR A 384 22.77 -9.46 -2.54
CA THR A 384 24.09 -9.48 -3.20
C THR A 384 24.19 -8.33 -4.19
N LEU A 385 25.25 -7.54 -4.09
CA LEU A 385 25.59 -6.49 -5.04
C LEU A 385 26.01 -7.09 -6.38
N THR A 386 25.80 -6.29 -7.42
CA THR A 386 26.18 -6.59 -8.80
C THR A 386 26.89 -5.36 -9.35
N ASP A 387 27.72 -5.53 -10.37
CA ASP A 387 28.41 -4.40 -11.01
C ASP A 387 27.57 -3.79 -12.14
N ASP A 388 26.39 -4.34 -12.43
CA ASP A 388 25.45 -3.81 -13.42
C ASP A 388 24.60 -2.70 -12.80
N TYR A 389 24.60 -1.52 -13.44
CA TYR A 389 23.92 -0.35 -12.90
C TYR A 389 22.40 -0.51 -12.82
N LEU A 390 21.77 -1.16 -13.81
CA LEU A 390 20.32 -1.40 -13.80
C LEU A 390 19.94 -2.41 -12.71
N GLU A 391 20.76 -3.43 -12.50
CA GLU A 391 20.57 -4.38 -11.41
C GLU A 391 20.81 -3.76 -10.03
N LEU A 392 21.81 -2.89 -9.87
CA LEU A 392 22.02 -2.11 -8.64
C LEU A 392 20.81 -1.25 -8.31
N PHE A 393 20.26 -0.61 -9.33
CA PHE A 393 19.07 0.21 -9.21
C PHE A 393 17.86 -0.60 -8.75
N ALA A 394 17.59 -1.73 -9.43
CA ALA A 394 16.52 -2.64 -9.06
C ALA A 394 16.72 -3.21 -7.64
N LEU A 395 17.97 -3.50 -7.27
CA LEU A 395 18.33 -3.96 -5.93
C LEU A 395 18.04 -2.90 -4.86
N ALA A 396 18.38 -1.64 -5.11
CA ALA A 396 18.12 -0.54 -4.19
C ALA A 396 16.62 -0.35 -3.95
N ASN A 397 15.81 -0.44 -5.01
CA ASN A 397 14.34 -0.41 -4.90
C ASN A 397 13.81 -1.60 -4.08
N ARG A 398 14.28 -2.84 -4.34
CA ARG A 398 13.87 -4.02 -3.56
C ARG A 398 14.23 -3.89 -2.08
N LEU A 399 15.47 -3.48 -1.79
CA LEU A 399 15.94 -3.27 -0.42
C LEU A 399 15.13 -2.18 0.27
N GLN A 400 14.88 -1.04 -0.40
CA GLN A 400 14.05 0.02 0.15
C GLN A 400 12.65 -0.49 0.51
N LYS A 401 12.00 -1.26 -0.37
CA LYS A 401 10.66 -1.81 -0.10
C LYS A 401 10.68 -2.70 1.13
N ARG A 402 11.72 -3.52 1.27
CA ARG A 402 11.89 -4.39 2.44
C ARG A 402 12.09 -3.58 3.73
N ILE A 403 12.93 -2.55 3.70
CA ILE A 403 13.16 -1.65 4.84
C ILE A 403 11.88 -0.95 5.31
N CYS A 404 10.98 -0.62 4.38
CA CYS A 404 9.80 0.20 4.64
C CYS A 404 8.51 -0.60 4.88
N GLN A 405 8.56 -1.93 4.72
CA GLN A 405 7.53 -2.86 5.24
C GLN A 405 7.52 -2.85 6.77
#